data_AF-A0A7C3YB22-F1
#
_entry.id   AF-A0A7C3YB22-F1
#
_cell.length_a   1.000
_cell.length_b   1.000
_cell.length_c   1.000
_cell.angle_alpha   90.00
_cell.angle_beta   90.00
_cell.angle_gamma   90.00
#
_symmetry.space_group_name_H-M   'P 1'
#
loop_
_entity.id
_entity.type
_entity.pdbx_description
1 polymer ?
#
loop_
_entity_poly.entity_id
_entity_poly.type
_entity_poly.pdbx_seq_one_letter_code
_entity_poly.pdbx_strand_id
1 'polypeptide(L)'
;CALVHKAHRWDPTVIPAQKALDLATREAAEVLNIESTVGSLEPGKEADILLIDLKAPNMVPIHHPNTLISNLVYSAKGFNVDTTIVHGNVLMENRKVRTLREEEVYAQAQHAMGLLIAGGEQA
;
A
#
# COMPACT_ATOMS: atom_id res chain seq x y z
N CYS A 1 -3.72 1.18 -11.00
CA CYS A 1 -4.56 2.39 -11.16
C CYS A 1 -4.01 3.31 -12.25
N ALA A 2 -2.88 4.02 -12.05
CA ALA A 2 -2.37 5.03 -13.00
C ALA A 2 -2.20 4.56 -14.46
N LEU A 3 -1.55 3.41 -14.70
CA LEU A 3 -1.29 2.91 -16.07
C LEU A 3 -2.58 2.57 -16.84
N VAL A 4 -3.60 2.04 -16.16
CA VAL A 4 -4.89 1.70 -16.80
C VAL A 4 -5.57 2.96 -17.32
N HIS A 5 -5.55 4.05 -16.55
CA HIS A 5 -6.13 5.32 -16.99
C HIS A 5 -5.35 5.94 -18.16
N LYS A 6 -4.02 5.89 -18.15
CA LYS A 6 -3.17 6.35 -19.26
C LYS A 6 -3.46 5.57 -20.54
N ALA A 7 -3.53 4.24 -20.43
CA ALA A 7 -3.84 3.36 -21.57
C ALA A 7 -5.24 3.62 -22.13
N HIS A 8 -6.25 3.74 -21.25
CA HIS A 8 -7.63 4.00 -21.66
C HIS A 8 -7.81 5.37 -22.34
N ARG A 9 -7.13 6.42 -21.84
CA ARG A 9 -7.19 7.77 -22.42
C ARG A 9 -6.23 7.99 -23.58
N TRP A 10 -5.32 7.04 -23.82
CA TRP A 10 -4.19 7.17 -24.74
C TRP A 10 -3.35 8.44 -24.51
N ASP A 11 -3.18 8.79 -23.24
CA ASP A 11 -2.47 10.00 -22.81
C ASP A 11 -1.57 9.69 -21.60
N PRO A 12 -0.24 9.77 -21.75
CA PRO A 12 0.69 9.45 -20.67
C PRO A 12 0.71 10.51 -19.56
N THR A 13 0.09 11.67 -19.75
CA THR A 13 0.06 12.76 -18.75
C THR A 13 -1.09 12.60 -17.75
N VAL A 14 -2.12 11.83 -18.08
CA VAL A 14 -3.28 11.58 -17.21
C VAL A 14 -2.87 10.80 -15.96
N ILE A 15 -3.21 11.31 -14.77
CA ILE A 15 -2.81 10.77 -13.46
C ILE A 15 -1.27 10.64 -13.37
N PRO A 16 -0.56 11.76 -13.13
CA PRO A 16 0.87 11.71 -12.84
C PRO A 16 1.14 10.94 -11.53
N ALA A 17 2.40 10.54 -11.31
CA ALA A 17 2.76 9.72 -10.15
C ALA A 17 2.35 10.36 -8.82
N GLN A 18 2.62 11.66 -8.63
CA GLN A 18 2.22 12.37 -7.40
C GLN A 18 0.71 12.26 -7.16
N LYS A 19 -0.11 12.50 -8.19
CA LYS A 19 -1.57 12.38 -8.08
C LYS A 19 -2.01 10.96 -7.73
N ALA A 20 -1.35 9.93 -8.28
CA ALA A 20 -1.63 8.55 -7.91
C ALA A 20 -1.31 8.24 -6.44
N LEU A 21 -0.23 8.83 -5.90
CA LEU A 21 0.13 8.70 -4.49
C LEU A 21 -0.83 9.47 -3.58
N ASP A 22 -1.24 10.68 -3.98
CA ASP A 22 -2.22 11.50 -3.26
C ASP A 22 -3.57 10.78 -3.16
N LEU A 23 -4.04 10.19 -4.28
CA LEU A 23 -5.24 9.35 -4.33
C LEU A 23 -5.19 8.14 -3.40
N ALA A 24 -4.00 7.62 -3.11
CA ALA A 24 -3.81 6.49 -2.20
C ALA A 24 -3.63 6.92 -0.73
N THR A 25 -3.48 8.21 -0.44
CA THR A 25 -3.18 8.74 0.89
C THR A 25 -4.11 9.90 1.25
N ARG A 26 -3.68 11.15 1.08
CA ARG A 26 -4.42 12.34 1.54
C ARG A 26 -5.80 12.47 0.92
N GLU A 27 -5.93 12.26 -0.38
CA GLU A 27 -7.24 12.41 -1.05
C GLU A 27 -8.20 11.26 -0.70
N ALA A 28 -7.68 10.07 -0.39
CA ALA A 28 -8.52 9.00 0.16
C ALA A 28 -9.05 9.37 1.54
N ALA A 29 -8.22 10.00 2.38
CA ALA A 29 -8.66 10.50 3.69
C ALA A 29 -9.71 11.62 3.55
N GLU A 30 -9.55 12.52 2.58
CA GLU A 30 -10.54 13.57 2.26
C GLU A 30 -11.89 12.96 1.83
N VAL A 31 -11.87 11.95 0.95
CA VAL A 31 -13.10 11.25 0.51
C VAL A 31 -13.82 10.58 1.69
N LEU A 32 -13.06 10.11 2.69
CA LEU A 32 -13.60 9.49 3.89
C LEU A 32 -13.93 10.50 5.01
N ASN A 33 -13.70 11.81 4.81
CA ASN A 33 -13.83 12.88 5.81
C ASN A 33 -13.00 12.63 7.09
N ILE A 34 -11.80 12.07 6.94
CA ILE A 34 -10.84 11.80 8.02
C ILE A 34 -9.47 12.44 7.74
N GLU A 35 -9.40 13.38 6.80
CA GLU A 35 -8.18 14.09 6.43
C GLU A 35 -7.59 14.91 7.58
N SER A 36 -8.41 15.31 8.55
CA SER A 36 -7.95 15.98 9.75
C SER A 36 -7.14 15.08 10.70
N THR A 37 -7.28 13.75 10.57
CA THR A 37 -6.62 12.77 11.45
C THR A 37 -5.54 11.96 10.75
N VAL A 38 -5.69 11.62 9.46
CA VAL A 38 -4.75 10.75 8.71
C VAL A 38 -4.53 11.23 7.27
N GLY A 39 -3.70 10.50 6.52
CA GLY A 39 -3.51 10.70 5.08
C GLY A 39 -2.34 11.62 4.70
N SER A 40 -1.76 12.36 5.65
CA SER A 40 -0.51 13.11 5.46
C SER A 40 0.35 13.14 6.72
N LEU A 41 1.65 13.37 6.55
CA LEU A 41 2.61 13.47 7.65
C LEU A 41 2.68 14.92 8.15
N GLU A 42 1.80 15.27 9.07
CA GLU A 42 1.68 16.61 9.66
C GLU A 42 1.56 16.53 11.19
N PRO A 43 2.17 17.46 11.95
CA PRO A 43 2.00 17.49 13.39
C PRO A 43 0.53 17.57 13.80
N GLY A 44 0.14 16.74 14.77
CA GLY A 44 -1.24 16.66 15.27
C GLY A 44 -2.10 15.57 14.62
N LYS A 45 -1.64 14.98 13.51
CA LYS A 45 -2.27 13.80 12.90
C LYS A 45 -1.78 12.51 13.56
N GLU A 46 -2.60 11.47 13.42
CA GLU A 46 -2.27 10.13 13.85
C GLU A 46 -1.06 9.56 13.08
N ALA A 47 -0.26 8.74 13.76
CA ALA A 47 0.94 8.16 13.19
C ALA A 47 0.62 6.89 12.38
N ASP A 48 0.05 7.09 11.19
CA ASP A 48 -0.19 6.08 10.16
C ASP A 48 0.92 6.15 9.10
N ILE A 49 1.94 5.30 9.24
CA ILE A 49 3.22 5.45 8.54
C ILE A 49 3.70 4.10 7.99
N LEU A 50 4.19 4.14 6.75
CA LEU A 50 4.96 3.05 6.14
C LEU A 50 6.42 3.46 6.01
N LEU A 51 7.34 2.62 6.47
CA LEU A 51 8.77 2.73 6.16
C LEU A 51 9.06 1.81 4.98
N ILE A 52 9.63 2.36 3.92
CA ILE A 52 9.88 1.67 2.66
C ILE A 52 11.39 1.47 2.47
N ASP A 53 11.81 0.24 2.16
CA ASP A 53 13.17 -0.05 1.74
C ASP A 53 13.43 0.43 0.31
N LEU A 54 14.24 1.47 0.21
CA LEU A 54 14.66 2.09 -1.05
C LEU A 54 15.90 1.44 -1.68
N LYS A 55 16.53 0.47 -1.01
CA LYS A 55 17.74 -0.22 -1.47
C LYS A 55 17.45 -1.50 -2.25
N ALA A 56 16.21 -1.97 -2.23
CA ALA A 56 15.78 -3.12 -3.01
C ALA A 56 16.02 -2.90 -4.52
N PRO A 57 16.39 -3.95 -5.29
CA PRO A 57 16.72 -3.81 -6.70
C PRO A 57 15.65 -3.14 -7.58
N ASN A 58 14.37 -3.30 -7.24
CA ASN A 58 13.26 -2.66 -7.97
C ASN A 58 13.08 -1.17 -7.64
N MET A 59 13.79 -0.63 -6.65
CA MET A 59 13.73 0.77 -6.25
C MET A 59 14.92 1.59 -6.75
N VAL A 60 15.97 0.94 -7.27
CA VAL A 60 17.22 1.57 -7.73
C VAL A 60 17.23 1.65 -9.27
N PRO A 61 17.61 2.80 -9.88
CA PRO A 61 18.19 3.99 -9.26
C PRO A 61 17.16 5.01 -8.74
N ILE A 62 17.58 5.79 -7.74
CA ILE A 62 16.91 7.02 -7.29
C ILE A 62 17.89 8.16 -7.49
N HIS A 63 17.62 9.01 -8.48
CA HIS A 63 18.51 10.14 -8.84
C HIS A 63 17.89 11.50 -8.49
N HIS A 64 16.56 11.60 -8.39
CA HIS A 64 15.84 12.80 -7.96
C HIS A 64 14.59 12.45 -7.12
N PRO A 65 14.04 13.41 -6.34
CA PRO A 65 12.79 13.21 -5.59
C PRO A 65 11.61 12.75 -6.46
N ASN A 66 11.51 13.26 -7.69
CA ASN A 66 10.46 12.83 -8.64
C ASN A 66 10.62 11.37 -9.07
N THR A 67 11.86 10.86 -9.13
CA THR A 67 12.14 9.45 -9.39
C THR A 67 11.68 8.57 -8.23
N LEU A 68 11.87 9.03 -6.99
CA LEU A 68 11.36 8.32 -5.81
C LEU A 68 9.82 8.18 -5.86
N ILE A 69 9.09 9.27 -6.12
CA ILE A 69 7.63 9.24 -6.23
C ILE A 69 7.19 8.32 -7.39
N SER A 70 7.88 8.38 -8.52
CA SER A 70 7.62 7.48 -9.66
C SER A 70 7.86 6.01 -9.29
N ASN A 71 8.95 5.70 -8.57
CA ASN A 71 9.25 4.36 -8.12
C ASN A 71 8.21 3.85 -7.12
N LEU A 72 7.72 4.69 -6.20
CA LEU A 72 6.64 4.32 -5.27
C LEU A 72 5.35 3.90 -6.01
N VAL A 73 5.03 4.54 -7.13
CA VAL A 73 3.78 4.27 -7.88
C VAL A 73 3.94 3.14 -8.89
N TYR A 74 5.08 3.07 -9.58
CA TYR A 74 5.24 2.19 -10.74
C TYR A 74 6.12 0.95 -10.45
N SER A 75 7.01 1.01 -9.46
CA SER A 75 8.02 -0.03 -9.22
C SER A 75 7.87 -0.74 -7.88
N ALA A 76 7.46 -0.02 -6.83
CA ALA A 76 7.32 -0.54 -5.49
C ALA A 76 6.23 -1.61 -5.40
N LYS A 77 6.42 -2.53 -4.46
CA LYS A 77 5.54 -3.65 -4.14
C LYS A 77 5.40 -3.75 -2.62
N GLY A 78 4.45 -4.58 -2.16
CA GLY A 78 4.25 -4.82 -0.72
C GLY A 78 5.50 -5.34 0.00
N PHE A 79 6.40 -6.05 -0.71
CA PHE A 79 7.66 -6.51 -0.11
C PHE A 79 8.69 -5.39 0.13
N ASN A 80 8.49 -4.19 -0.43
CA ASN A 80 9.34 -3.05 -0.12
C ASN A 80 8.95 -2.38 1.19
N VAL A 81 7.77 -2.67 1.75
CA VAL A 81 7.39 -2.18 3.09
C VAL A 81 8.20 -2.95 4.13
N ASP A 82 8.99 -2.22 4.91
CA ASP A 82 9.80 -2.77 6.00
C ASP A 82 9.02 -2.76 7.32
N THR A 83 8.45 -1.61 7.65
CA THR A 83 7.77 -1.36 8.93
C THR A 83 6.45 -0.64 8.69
N THR A 84 5.40 -1.06 9.39
CA THR A 84 4.05 -0.47 9.33
C THR A 84 3.64 -0.02 10.73
N ILE A 85 3.25 1.25 10.84
CA ILE A 85 2.80 1.89 12.07
C ILE A 85 1.37 2.39 11.83
N VAL A 86 0.46 2.11 12.76
CA VAL A 86 -0.93 2.58 12.72
C VAL A 86 -1.31 3.12 14.09
N HIS A 87 -1.81 4.36 14.15
CA HIS A 87 -2.08 5.09 15.38
C HIS A 87 -0.90 5.02 16.37
N GLY A 88 0.33 5.13 15.85
CA GLY A 88 1.57 5.05 16.65
C GLY A 88 1.97 3.64 17.09
N ASN A 89 1.19 2.60 16.80
CA ASN A 89 1.50 1.23 17.15
C ASN A 89 2.21 0.52 16.01
N VAL A 90 3.36 -0.10 16.29
CA VAL A 90 4.12 -0.86 15.30
C VAL A 90 3.45 -2.22 15.06
N LEU A 91 2.79 -2.37 13.92
CA LEU A 91 2.09 -3.61 13.54
C LEU A 91 3.03 -4.62 12.86
N MET A 92 4.01 -4.12 12.10
CA MET A 92 5.05 -4.90 11.44
C MET A 92 6.38 -4.16 11.57
N GLU A 93 7.46 -4.87 11.86
CA GLU A 93 8.80 -4.31 12.02
C GLU A 93 9.84 -5.22 11.37
N ASN A 94 10.75 -4.68 10.56
CA ASN A 94 11.74 -5.47 9.80
C ASN A 94 11.08 -6.64 9.05
N ARG A 95 9.92 -6.38 8.42
CA ARG A 95 9.10 -7.35 7.69
C ARG A 95 8.54 -8.50 8.53
N LYS A 96 8.54 -8.40 9.85
CA LYS A 96 7.92 -9.37 10.77
C LYS A 96 6.64 -8.78 11.35
N VAL A 97 5.50 -9.40 11.05
CA VAL A 97 4.21 -9.01 11.61
C VAL A 97 4.21 -9.31 13.11
N ARG A 98 3.84 -8.31 13.93
CA ARG A 98 3.89 -8.40 15.39
C ARG A 98 2.53 -8.71 16.03
N THR A 99 1.46 -8.53 15.27
CA THR A 99 0.08 -8.59 15.78
C THR A 99 -0.68 -9.85 15.41
N LEU A 100 -0.14 -10.67 14.50
CA LEU A 100 -0.75 -11.89 13.98
C LEU A 100 0.28 -13.01 13.89
N ARG A 101 -0.19 -14.26 14.01
CA ARG A 101 0.61 -15.45 13.70
C ARG A 101 0.32 -15.88 12.28
N GLU A 102 1.32 -15.75 11.41
CA GLU A 102 1.15 -16.00 9.97
C GLU A 102 0.64 -17.42 9.67
N GLU A 103 1.17 -18.44 10.35
CA GLU A 103 0.74 -19.83 10.18
C GLU A 103 -0.75 -20.05 10.48
N GLU A 104 -1.29 -19.36 11.50
CA GLU A 104 -2.71 -19.44 11.83
C GLU A 104 -3.56 -18.78 10.74
N VAL A 105 -3.10 -17.65 10.18
CA VAL A 105 -3.76 -16.96 9.06
C VAL A 105 -3.76 -17.83 7.80
N TYR A 106 -2.64 -18.49 7.49
CA TYR A 106 -2.53 -19.40 6.35
C TYR A 106 -3.46 -20.60 6.50
N ALA A 107 -3.51 -21.21 7.68
CA ALA A 107 -4.42 -22.32 7.96
C ALA A 107 -5.89 -21.92 7.81
N GLN A 108 -6.27 -20.74 8.32
CA GLN A 108 -7.63 -20.22 8.17
C GLN A 108 -7.99 -19.96 6.70
N ALA A 109 -7.07 -19.38 5.92
CA ALA A 109 -7.28 -19.16 4.50
C ALA A 109 -7.48 -20.48 3.73
N GLN A 110 -6.67 -21.50 4.03
CA GLN A 110 -6.79 -22.83 3.43
C GLN A 110 -8.11 -23.52 3.81
N HIS A 111 -8.53 -23.38 5.07
CA HIS A 111 -9.82 -23.90 5.53
C HIS A 111 -10.99 -23.21 4.82
N ALA A 112 -10.97 -21.88 4.69
CA ALA A 112 -12.00 -21.12 3.98
C ALA A 112 -12.10 -21.53 2.50
N MET A 113 -10.97 -21.80 1.83
CA MET A 113 -10.95 -22.33 0.46
C MET A 113 -11.66 -23.69 0.37
N GLY A 114 -11.42 -24.59 1.32
CA GLY A 114 -12.10 -25.88 1.37
C GLY A 114 -13.63 -25.76 1.43
N LEU A 115 -14.15 -24.80 2.21
CA LEU A 115 -15.58 -24.52 2.29
C LEU A 115 -16.15 -23.97 0.98
N LEU A 116 -15.43 -23.07 0.30
CA LEU A 116 -15.86 -22.50 -0.98
C LEU A 116 -15.96 -23.56 -2.07
N ILE A 117 -14.99 -24.48 -2.14
CA ILE A 117 -15.01 -25.58 -3.11
C ILE A 117 -16.20 -26.51 -2.83
N ALA A 118 -16.40 -26.92 -1.58
CA ALA A 118 -17.52 -27.79 -1.21
C ALA A 118 -18.90 -27.14 -1.42
N GLY A 119 -19.01 -25.83 -1.22
CA GLY A 119 -20.23 -25.06 -1.50
C GLY A 119 -20.51 -24.87 -2.99
N GLY A 120 -19.45 -24.81 -3.83
CA GLY A 120 -19.58 -24.71 -5.28
C GLY A 120 -19.99 -26.02 -5.96
N GLU A 121 -19.71 -27.18 -5.34
CA GLU A 121 -20.18 -28.50 -5.82
C GLU A 121 -21.67 -28.77 -5.56
N GLN A 122 -22.33 -27.92 -4.77
CA GLN A 122 -23.77 -28.01 -4.46
C GLN A 122 -24.65 -27.05 -5.29
N ALA A 123 -24.07 -26.27 -6.21
CA ALA A 123 -24.75 -25.35 -7.12
C ALA A 123 -24.72 -25.86 -8.57
#